data_AF-A0A9D5Z4Z3-F1
#
_entry.id   AF-A0A9D5Z4Z3-F1
#
_cell.length_a   1.000
_cell.length_b   1.000
_cell.length_c   1.000
_cell.angle_alpha   90.00
_cell.angle_beta   90.00
_cell.angle_gamma   90.00
#
_symmetry.space_group_name_H-M   'P 1'
#
loop_
_entity.id
_entity.type
_entity.pdbx_description
1 polymer ?
#
loop_
_entity_poly.entity_id
_entity_poly.type
_entity_poly.pdbx_seq_one_letter_code
_entity_poly.pdbx_strand_id
1 'polypeptide(L)'
;KVDYKFYPIVNLKDWVKNTQQKAAVIHEALDEFECDLVWLDADAVILKKLELFDKLANDNDFHLYIHRAYHLPLKIDNDGLLSFIRRNISNFLKRRKHPKGEVISNSIYIKNCAKTKELVSKWVALNEHKIEWDQRNLQEIIDAGDSDYVVKQLPKEYARILPKGNQLETLNDGNNYIGQKQASRSYRKTIHNF
;
A
#
# COMPACT_ATOMS: atom_id res chain seq x y z
N LYS A 1 -11.05 -20.62 -5.11
CA LYS A 1 -12.01 -19.50 -4.93
C LYS A 1 -11.55 -18.74 -3.69
N VAL A 2 -11.51 -17.41 -3.73
CA VAL A 2 -11.16 -16.58 -2.56
C VAL A 2 -12.48 -15.96 -2.08
N ASP A 3 -12.72 -15.95 -0.78
CA ASP A 3 -13.88 -15.27 -0.21
C ASP A 3 -13.61 -13.77 -0.17
N TYR A 4 -14.56 -12.97 -0.64
CA TYR A 4 -14.42 -11.53 -0.75
C TYR A 4 -15.76 -10.83 -0.52
N LYS A 5 -15.69 -9.59 -0.06
CA LYS A 5 -16.83 -8.67 0.04
C LYS A 5 -16.46 -7.32 -0.57
N PHE A 6 -17.39 -6.74 -1.32
CA PHE A 6 -17.26 -5.37 -1.81
C PHE A 6 -18.00 -4.41 -0.89
N TYR A 7 -17.37 -3.28 -0.60
CA TYR A 7 -17.96 -2.17 0.13
C TYR A 7 -18.22 -1.03 -0.85
N PRO A 8 -19.48 -0.63 -1.05
CA PRO A 8 -19.79 0.54 -1.87
C PRO A 8 -19.30 1.80 -1.15
N ILE A 9 -18.64 2.70 -1.89
CA ILE A 9 -18.20 4.00 -1.38
C ILE A 9 -18.83 5.13 -2.19
N VAL A 10 -19.01 6.28 -1.56
CA VAL A 10 -19.54 7.47 -2.24
C VAL A 10 -18.39 8.17 -2.97
N ASN A 11 -18.63 8.60 -4.22
CA ASN A 11 -17.66 9.44 -4.91
C ASN A 11 -17.73 10.88 -4.36
N LEU A 12 -16.72 11.28 -3.61
CA LEU A 12 -16.61 12.59 -2.96
C LEU A 12 -16.13 13.69 -3.91
N LYS A 13 -16.00 13.39 -5.22
CA LYS A 13 -15.51 14.30 -6.28
C LYS A 13 -14.12 14.89 -5.99
N ASP A 14 -13.38 14.28 -5.08
CA ASP A 14 -12.03 14.65 -4.69
C ASP A 14 -11.20 13.38 -4.61
N TRP A 15 -10.08 13.36 -5.32
CA TRP A 15 -9.24 12.17 -5.40
C TRP A 15 -8.67 11.78 -4.04
N VAL A 16 -8.19 12.75 -3.24
CA VAL A 16 -7.60 12.47 -1.93
C VAL A 16 -8.67 11.95 -0.98
N LYS A 17 -9.83 12.61 -0.93
CA LYS A 17 -10.93 12.16 -0.06
C LYS A 17 -11.44 10.77 -0.47
N ASN A 18 -11.46 10.49 -1.77
CA ASN A 18 -11.85 9.16 -2.25
C ASN A 18 -10.88 8.07 -1.80
N THR A 19 -9.57 8.31 -1.83
CA THR A 19 -8.60 7.30 -1.37
C THR A 19 -8.62 7.13 0.15
N GLN A 20 -8.97 8.17 0.90
CA GLN A 20 -9.09 8.13 2.37
C GLN A 20 -10.21 7.23 2.89
N GLN A 21 -11.24 6.95 2.08
CA GLN A 21 -12.34 6.04 2.46
C GLN A 21 -11.84 4.60 2.73
N LYS A 22 -10.65 4.22 2.25
CA LYS A 22 -10.01 2.92 2.52
C LYS A 22 -9.97 2.57 4.00
N ALA A 23 -9.55 3.52 4.84
CA ALA A 23 -9.41 3.29 6.28
C ALA A 23 -10.77 2.96 6.94
N ALA A 24 -11.81 3.71 6.55
CA ALA A 24 -13.16 3.51 7.07
C ALA A 24 -13.74 2.15 6.66
N VAL A 25 -13.53 1.75 5.40
CA VAL A 25 -13.96 0.42 4.91
C VAL A 25 -13.25 -0.70 5.66
N ILE A 26 -11.94 -0.58 5.88
CA ILE A 26 -11.17 -1.57 6.64
C ILE A 26 -11.68 -1.63 8.09
N HIS A 27 -11.98 -0.49 8.71
CA HIS A 27 -12.52 -0.43 10.06
C HIS A 27 -13.86 -1.17 10.15
N GLU A 28 -14.80 -0.86 9.25
CA GLU A 28 -16.09 -1.53 9.17
C GLU A 28 -15.92 -3.05 9.00
N ALA A 29 -15.01 -3.47 8.11
CA ALA A 29 -14.74 -4.88 7.88
C ALA A 29 -14.15 -5.59 9.11
N LEU A 30 -13.31 -4.92 9.91
CA LEU A 30 -12.76 -5.48 11.15
C LEU A 30 -13.83 -5.67 12.23
N ASP A 31 -14.90 -4.88 12.20
CA ASP A 31 -16.04 -5.02 13.12
C ASP A 31 -17.06 -6.05 12.63
N GLU A 32 -17.23 -6.20 11.32
CA GLU A 32 -18.14 -7.16 10.73
C GLU A 32 -17.62 -8.61 10.80
N PHE A 33 -16.33 -8.81 10.54
CA PHE A 33 -15.73 -10.14 10.48
C PHE A 33 -14.97 -10.46 11.76
N GLU A 34 -14.96 -11.73 12.16
CA GLU A 34 -14.15 -12.22 13.29
C GLU A 34 -12.77 -12.74 12.85
N CYS A 35 -12.50 -12.78 11.54
CA CYS A 35 -11.25 -13.27 10.97
C CYS A 35 -10.30 -12.14 10.55
N ASP A 36 -9.05 -12.52 10.31
CA ASP A 36 -8.04 -11.64 9.72
C ASP A 36 -8.43 -11.21 8.30
N LEU A 37 -8.00 -10.02 7.90
CA LEU A 37 -8.41 -9.40 6.65
C LEU A 37 -7.23 -9.22 5.70
N VAL A 38 -7.54 -9.31 4.40
CA VAL A 38 -6.64 -8.87 3.33
C VAL A 38 -7.33 -7.75 2.57
N TRP A 39 -6.77 -6.54 2.64
CA TRP A 39 -7.17 -5.44 1.77
C TRP A 39 -6.44 -5.53 0.44
N LEU A 40 -7.19 -5.35 -0.65
CA LEU A 40 -6.67 -5.15 -2.00
C LEU A 40 -7.34 -3.92 -2.62
N ASP A 41 -6.55 -3.05 -3.25
CA ASP A 41 -7.11 -1.99 -4.08
C ASP A 41 -7.97 -2.57 -5.22
N ALA A 42 -8.98 -1.82 -5.67
CA ALA A 42 -9.94 -2.27 -6.67
C ALA A 42 -9.31 -2.60 -8.05
N ASP A 43 -8.09 -2.15 -8.30
CA ASP A 43 -7.32 -2.42 -9.52
C ASP A 43 -6.23 -3.49 -9.34
N ALA A 44 -6.28 -4.23 -8.23
CA ALA A 44 -5.48 -5.42 -7.98
C ALA A 44 -5.94 -6.60 -8.84
N VAL A 45 -5.00 -7.48 -9.17
CA VAL A 45 -5.23 -8.73 -9.88
C VAL A 45 -4.54 -9.85 -9.12
N ILE A 46 -5.33 -10.84 -8.67
CA ILE A 46 -4.80 -12.07 -8.07
C ILE A 46 -4.38 -13.01 -9.19
N LEU A 47 -3.11 -13.42 -9.17
CA LEU A 47 -2.48 -14.24 -10.21
C LEU A 47 -2.29 -15.68 -9.76
N LYS A 48 -2.11 -15.88 -8.46
CA LYS A 48 -1.85 -17.17 -7.82
C LYS A 48 -2.59 -17.27 -6.49
N LYS A 49 -2.71 -18.49 -5.97
CA LYS A 49 -3.23 -18.73 -4.63
C LYS A 49 -2.35 -18.01 -3.59
N LEU A 50 -2.98 -17.31 -2.67
CA LEU A 50 -2.33 -16.42 -1.70
C LEU A 50 -1.90 -17.18 -0.43
N GLU A 51 -1.14 -18.27 -0.60
CA GLU A 51 -0.79 -19.20 0.48
C GLU A 51 -0.01 -18.56 1.65
N LEU A 52 0.62 -17.40 1.41
CA LEU A 52 1.25 -16.65 2.48
C LEU A 52 0.22 -16.26 3.56
N PHE A 53 -0.96 -15.80 3.18
CA PHE A 53 -1.97 -15.32 4.12
C PHE A 53 -2.53 -16.45 4.99
N ASP A 54 -2.67 -17.65 4.42
CA ASP A 54 -3.05 -18.86 5.17
C ASP A 54 -2.01 -19.19 6.27
N LYS A 55 -0.72 -18.97 5.98
CA LYS A 55 0.37 -19.21 6.94
C LYS A 55 0.43 -18.13 8.01
N LEU A 56 0.20 -16.87 7.64
CA LEU A 56 0.25 -15.72 8.54
C LEU A 56 -0.83 -15.75 9.62
N ALA A 57 -1.99 -16.34 9.35
CA ALA A 57 -3.08 -16.49 10.33
C ALA A 57 -2.64 -17.22 11.62
N ASN A 58 -1.58 -18.02 11.55
CA ASN A 58 -1.05 -18.77 12.70
C ASN A 58 0.13 -18.07 13.40
N ASP A 59 0.61 -16.94 12.89
CA ASP A 59 1.70 -16.16 13.49
C ASP A 59 1.12 -15.00 14.35
N ASN A 60 1.58 -14.93 15.60
CA ASN A 60 1.11 -13.97 16.60
C ASN A 60 2.04 -12.78 16.83
N ASP A 61 3.18 -12.74 16.13
CA ASP A 61 4.24 -11.76 16.38
C ASP A 61 4.05 -10.46 15.59
N PHE A 62 2.87 -10.26 14.99
CA PHE A 62 2.61 -9.12 14.13
C PHE A 62 1.14 -8.71 14.10
N HIS A 63 0.94 -7.50 13.62
CA HIS A 63 -0.35 -6.83 13.56
C HIS A 63 -0.68 -6.44 12.11
N LEU A 64 0.32 -6.04 11.33
CA LEU A 64 0.16 -5.59 9.95
C LEU A 64 1.26 -6.15 9.05
N TYR A 65 0.93 -6.70 7.89
CA TYR A 65 1.88 -6.91 6.79
C TYR A 65 1.58 -5.92 5.68
N ILE A 66 2.56 -5.06 5.39
CA ILE A 66 2.44 -4.04 4.36
C ILE A 66 3.76 -3.91 3.61
N HIS A 67 3.69 -3.64 2.31
CA HIS A 67 4.90 -3.45 1.54
C HIS A 67 5.49 -2.08 1.86
N ARG A 68 6.79 -2.03 2.17
CA ARG A 68 7.58 -0.79 2.14
C ARG A 68 8.47 -0.78 0.91
N ALA A 69 8.35 0.27 0.12
CA ALA A 69 9.22 0.53 -1.00
C ALA A 69 10.52 1.17 -0.48
N TYR A 70 11.59 0.38 -0.49
CA TYR A 70 12.94 0.87 -0.24
C TYR A 70 13.53 1.37 -1.56
N HIS A 71 13.85 2.66 -1.62
CA HIS A 71 14.64 3.18 -2.73
C HIS A 71 16.08 2.68 -2.57
N LEU A 72 16.43 1.57 -3.26
CA LEU A 72 17.79 1.03 -3.29
C LEU A 72 18.81 2.13 -3.66
N PRO A 73 20.04 2.09 -3.09
CA PRO A 73 21.12 2.93 -3.56
C PRO A 73 21.39 2.58 -5.03
N LEU A 74 21.22 3.57 -5.91
CA LEU A 74 21.66 3.47 -7.29
C LEU A 74 23.19 3.32 -7.26
N LYS A 75 23.71 2.25 -7.87
CA LYS A 75 25.13 2.19 -8.24
C LYS A 75 25.38 3.36 -9.20
N ILE A 76 26.28 4.27 -8.82
CA ILE A 76 26.69 5.38 -9.67
C ILE A 76 27.92 4.90 -10.41
N ASP A 77 27.79 4.66 -11.70
CA ASP A 77 28.89 4.64 -12.66
C ASP A 77 29.32 6.09 -12.98
N ASN A 78 30.63 6.30 -13.11
CA ASN A 78 31.26 7.63 -13.07
C ASN A 78 30.83 8.58 -14.21
N ASP A 79 30.27 8.07 -15.30
CA ASP A 79 30.08 8.83 -16.54
C ASP A 79 28.74 9.58 -16.64
N GLY A 80 27.86 9.50 -15.62
CA GLY A 80 26.53 10.11 -15.61
C GLY A 80 26.29 11.21 -14.57
N LEU A 81 27.31 11.63 -13.81
CA LEU A 81 27.14 12.26 -12.49
C LEU A 81 26.29 13.54 -12.48
N LEU A 82 26.42 14.44 -13.46
CA LEU A 82 25.71 15.74 -13.45
C LEU A 82 24.23 15.67 -13.83
N SER A 83 23.87 14.86 -14.83
CA SER A 83 22.46 14.61 -15.18
C SER A 83 21.79 13.76 -14.09
N PHE A 84 22.55 12.85 -13.48
CA PHE A 84 22.14 12.02 -12.37
C PHE A 84 21.87 12.83 -11.10
N ILE A 85 22.74 13.76 -10.70
CA ILE A 85 22.54 14.62 -9.53
C ILE A 85 21.27 15.46 -9.69
N ARG A 86 21.07 16.13 -10.83
CA ARG A 86 19.86 16.93 -11.08
C ARG A 86 18.57 16.10 -11.03
N ARG A 87 18.59 14.87 -11.56
CA ARG A 87 17.41 13.97 -11.56
C ARG A 87 17.18 13.29 -10.21
N ASN A 88 18.21 13.15 -9.38
CA ASN A 88 18.16 12.39 -8.13
C ASN A 88 18.20 13.20 -6.84
N ILE A 89 18.43 14.53 -6.86
CA ILE A 89 18.30 15.36 -5.65
C ILE A 89 16.90 15.25 -5.03
N SER A 90 15.84 15.27 -5.85
CA SER A 90 14.47 15.06 -5.36
C SER A 90 14.30 13.68 -4.70
N ASN A 91 14.85 12.62 -5.31
CA ASN A 91 14.82 11.27 -4.73
C ASN A 91 15.68 11.17 -3.46
N PHE A 92 16.83 11.83 -3.43
CA PHE A 92 17.72 11.90 -2.27
C PHE A 92 17.06 12.61 -1.07
N LEU A 93 16.35 13.71 -1.33
CA LEU A 93 15.57 14.39 -0.29
C LEU A 93 14.39 13.53 0.20
N LYS A 94 13.72 12.79 -0.70
CA LYS A 94 12.70 11.80 -0.30
C LYS A 94 13.26 10.67 0.58
N ARG A 95 14.50 10.20 0.33
CA ARG A 95 15.20 9.19 1.16
C ARG A 95 15.33 9.63 2.62
N ARG A 96 15.63 10.92 2.87
CA ARG A 96 15.73 11.46 4.23
C ARG A 96 14.39 11.51 4.96
N LYS A 97 13.28 11.64 4.24
CA LYS A 97 11.95 11.77 4.83
C LYS A 97 11.42 10.44 5.40
N HIS A 98 11.83 9.29 4.84
CA HIS A 98 11.37 7.96 5.27
C HIS A 98 12.52 6.93 5.31
N PRO A 99 13.38 6.95 6.35
CA PRO A 99 14.51 6.02 6.47
C PRO A 99 14.07 4.55 6.61
N LYS A 100 12.84 4.30 7.08
CA LYS A 100 12.25 2.96 7.19
C LYS A 100 11.62 2.47 5.88
N GLY A 101 11.69 3.24 4.79
CA GLY A 101 11.02 2.96 3.52
C GLY A 101 9.58 3.47 3.49
N GLU A 102 9.06 3.77 2.30
CA GLU A 102 7.69 4.30 2.13
C GLU A 102 6.68 3.16 2.14
N VAL A 103 5.71 3.22 3.06
CA VAL A 103 4.53 2.33 3.09
C VAL A 103 3.82 2.36 1.75
N ILE A 104 3.41 1.21 1.22
CA ILE A 104 2.58 1.04 0.03
C ILE A 104 1.30 0.31 0.46
N SER A 105 0.16 1.00 0.44
CA SER A 105 -1.12 0.55 1.03
C SER A 105 -2.06 -0.18 0.06
N ASN A 106 -1.56 -0.63 -1.09
CA ASN A 106 -2.37 -1.28 -2.13
C ASN A 106 -2.73 -2.75 -1.82
N SER A 107 -1.94 -3.39 -0.96
CA SER A 107 -2.13 -4.75 -0.47
C SER A 107 -1.68 -4.79 0.97
N ILE A 108 -2.60 -5.17 1.86
CA ILE A 108 -2.37 -5.15 3.30
C ILE A 108 -2.98 -6.41 3.89
N TYR A 109 -2.21 -7.16 4.68
CA TYR A 109 -2.78 -8.15 5.58
C TYR A 109 -2.88 -7.54 6.97
N ILE A 110 -4.04 -7.71 7.59
CA ILE A 110 -4.44 -7.05 8.82
C ILE A 110 -4.94 -8.13 9.76
N LYS A 111 -4.24 -8.32 10.87
CA LYS A 111 -4.72 -9.19 11.93
C LYS A 111 -5.97 -8.59 12.55
N ASN A 112 -7.01 -9.37 12.83
CA ASN A 112 -8.19 -8.85 13.49
C ASN A 112 -8.05 -8.96 15.01
N CYS A 113 -7.58 -7.87 15.63
CA CYS A 113 -7.35 -7.81 17.06
C CYS A 113 -7.53 -6.37 17.57
N ALA A 114 -7.61 -6.19 18.89
CA ALA A 114 -7.83 -4.87 19.50
C ALA A 114 -6.81 -3.83 19.04
N LYS A 115 -5.53 -4.21 18.94
CA LYS A 115 -4.43 -3.32 18.57
C LYS A 115 -4.51 -2.83 17.12
N THR A 116 -4.88 -3.70 16.18
CA THR A 116 -5.05 -3.30 14.78
C THR A 116 -6.31 -2.49 14.58
N LYS A 117 -7.40 -2.81 15.30
CA LYS A 117 -8.59 -1.97 15.33
C LYS A 117 -8.25 -0.56 15.79
N GLU A 118 -7.53 -0.41 16.91
CA GLU A 118 -7.08 0.90 17.40
C GLU A 118 -6.21 1.64 16.37
N LEU A 119 -5.25 0.97 15.73
CA LEU A 119 -4.43 1.57 14.68
C LEU A 119 -5.28 2.07 13.51
N VAL A 120 -6.26 1.29 13.07
CA VAL A 120 -7.16 1.67 11.98
C VAL A 120 -8.09 2.80 12.41
N SER A 121 -8.59 2.82 13.66
CA SER A 121 -9.36 3.95 14.19
C SER A 121 -8.55 5.24 14.20
N LYS A 122 -7.26 5.20 14.61
CA LYS A 122 -6.34 6.34 14.50
C LYS A 122 -6.18 6.80 13.04
N TRP A 123 -6.17 5.86 12.08
CA TRP A 123 -6.08 6.16 10.65
C TRP A 123 -7.35 6.84 10.10
N VAL A 124 -8.53 6.36 10.49
CA VAL A 124 -9.80 7.01 10.16
C VAL A 124 -9.82 8.44 10.70
N ALA A 125 -9.54 8.63 11.99
CA ALA A 125 -9.54 9.94 12.63
C ALA A 125 -8.53 10.91 11.98
N LEU A 126 -7.33 10.43 11.62
CA LEU A 126 -6.35 11.27 10.93
C LEU A 126 -6.82 11.68 9.53
N ASN A 127 -7.48 10.78 8.79
CA ASN A 127 -8.03 11.10 7.46
C ASN A 127 -9.13 12.17 7.51
N GLU A 128 -9.94 12.22 8.57
CA GLU A 128 -10.99 13.23 8.76
C GLU A 128 -10.42 14.65 8.95
N HIS A 129 -9.27 14.76 9.61
CA HIS A 129 -8.66 16.05 9.94
C HIS A 129 -7.56 16.49 8.98
N LYS A 130 -6.98 15.56 8.21
CA LYS A 130 -5.83 15.81 7.35
C LYS A 130 -6.10 15.35 5.94
N ILE A 131 -6.37 16.32 5.05
CA ILE A 131 -6.50 16.09 3.61
C ILE A 131 -5.10 15.86 3.01
N GLU A 132 -4.68 14.61 3.03
CA GLU A 132 -3.41 14.11 2.50
C GLU A 132 -3.63 12.68 1.99
N TRP A 133 -2.77 12.23 1.07
CA TRP A 133 -2.86 10.88 0.52
C TRP A 133 -2.92 9.82 1.63
N ASP A 134 -3.92 8.92 1.59
CA ASP A 134 -4.23 7.93 2.62
C ASP A 134 -3.00 7.16 3.12
N GLN A 135 -2.11 6.79 2.19
CA GLN A 135 -0.88 6.07 2.44
C GLN A 135 0.11 6.85 3.31
N ARG A 136 0.16 8.18 3.17
CA ARG A 136 1.01 9.07 3.98
C ARG A 136 0.47 9.20 5.40
N ASN A 137 -0.85 9.28 5.56
CA ASN A 137 -1.47 9.29 6.88
C ASN A 137 -1.22 7.95 7.60
N LEU A 138 -1.37 6.82 6.91
CA LEU A 138 -1.00 5.50 7.48
C LEU A 138 0.49 5.42 7.84
N GLN A 139 1.37 5.94 6.97
CA GLN A 139 2.81 5.98 7.22
C GLN A 139 3.13 6.79 8.48
N GLU A 140 2.49 7.93 8.68
CA GLU A 140 2.68 8.79 9.85
C GLU A 140 2.30 8.08 11.14
N ILE A 141 1.16 7.38 11.15
CA ILE A 141 0.75 6.57 12.31
C ILE A 141 1.78 5.48 12.58
N ILE A 142 2.18 4.73 11.57
CA ILE A 142 3.17 3.65 11.76
C ILE A 142 4.53 4.20 12.22
N ASP A 143 4.97 5.35 11.71
CA ASP A 143 6.25 5.95 12.06
C ASP A 143 6.24 6.64 13.42
N ALA A 144 5.10 7.22 13.83
CA ALA A 144 4.89 7.79 15.16
C ALA A 144 4.99 6.72 16.25
N GLY A 145 4.61 5.49 15.92
CA GLY A 145 5.02 4.26 16.60
C GLY A 145 4.87 4.29 18.11
N ASP A 146 3.64 4.18 18.62
CA ASP A 146 3.44 3.57 19.95
C ASP A 146 4.03 2.15 19.89
N SER A 147 4.68 1.69 20.96
CA SER A 147 5.40 0.41 21.06
C SER A 147 4.55 -0.85 20.82
N ASP A 148 3.24 -0.68 20.60
CA ASP A 148 2.26 -1.73 20.87
C ASP A 148 1.85 -2.52 19.63
N TYR A 149 2.14 -2.04 18.42
CA TYR A 149 1.91 -2.78 17.17
C TYR A 149 3.21 -3.09 16.43
N VAL A 150 3.22 -4.26 15.80
CA VAL A 150 4.35 -4.79 15.03
C VAL A 150 3.95 -4.89 13.57
N VAL A 151 4.63 -4.11 12.73
CA VAL A 151 4.43 -4.06 11.28
C VAL A 151 5.55 -4.82 10.59
N LYS A 152 5.21 -5.86 9.82
CA LYS A 152 6.15 -6.66 9.04
C LYS A 152 6.06 -6.32 7.54
N GLN A 153 7.14 -6.62 6.82
CA GLN A 153 7.26 -6.35 5.39
C GLN A 153 6.53 -7.43 4.58
N LEU A 154 5.60 -7.02 3.72
CA LEU A 154 5.00 -7.91 2.74
C LEU A 154 5.99 -8.18 1.58
N PRO A 155 6.16 -9.44 1.13
CA PRO A 155 7.00 -9.75 -0.02
C PRO A 155 6.56 -8.97 -1.26
N LYS A 156 7.53 -8.53 -2.07
CA LYS A 156 7.28 -7.68 -3.25
C LYS A 156 6.34 -8.34 -4.27
N GLU A 157 6.32 -9.67 -4.27
CA GLU A 157 5.49 -10.52 -5.12
C GLU A 157 3.99 -10.38 -4.82
N TYR A 158 3.63 -9.85 -3.65
CA TYR A 158 2.26 -9.60 -3.19
C TYR A 158 1.84 -8.12 -3.30
N ALA A 159 2.72 -7.23 -3.79
CA ALA A 159 2.43 -5.79 -3.90
C ALA A 159 2.98 -5.15 -5.19
N ARG A 160 3.22 -5.95 -6.23
CA ARG A 160 3.96 -5.50 -7.41
C ARG A 160 3.13 -4.54 -8.27
N ILE A 161 3.60 -3.29 -8.33
CA ILE A 161 3.09 -2.28 -9.26
C ILE A 161 3.56 -2.62 -10.68
N LEU A 162 2.64 -2.58 -11.62
CA LEU A 162 2.94 -2.93 -13.01
C LEU A 162 3.60 -1.79 -13.78
N PRO A 163 4.55 -2.10 -14.69
CA PRO A 163 4.97 -1.18 -15.72
C PRO A 163 3.77 -0.75 -16.58
N LYS A 164 3.79 0.50 -17.05
CA LYS A 164 2.70 1.07 -17.86
C LYS A 164 2.62 0.36 -19.22
N GLY A 165 1.42 -0.03 -19.64
CA GLY A 165 1.16 -0.61 -20.98
C GLY A 165 1.31 -2.14 -21.07
N ASN A 166 1.62 -2.79 -19.96
CA ASN A 166 1.85 -4.23 -19.92
C ASN A 166 0.54 -5.03 -19.85
N GLN A 167 0.42 -6.02 -20.75
CA GLN A 167 -0.68 -6.99 -20.78
C GLN A 167 -0.53 -8.01 -19.65
N LEU A 168 -1.62 -8.71 -19.32
CA LEU A 168 -1.68 -9.74 -18.27
C LEU A 168 -0.56 -10.79 -18.37
N GLU A 169 0.00 -11.01 -19.56
CA GLU A 169 1.09 -11.96 -19.80
C GLU A 169 2.37 -11.60 -19.01
N THR A 170 2.65 -10.31 -18.80
CA THR A 170 3.78 -9.87 -17.97
C THR A 170 3.51 -10.00 -16.46
N LEU A 171 2.26 -10.23 -16.07
CA LEU A 171 1.92 -10.55 -14.69
C LEU A 171 2.40 -11.95 -14.33
N ASN A 172 2.41 -12.87 -15.30
CA ASN A 172 2.65 -14.27 -15.09
C ASN A 172 4.10 -14.68 -15.35
N ASP A 173 5.07 -13.82 -14.97
CA ASP A 173 6.52 -14.11 -15.02
C ASP A 173 6.95 -15.22 -14.02
N GLY A 174 6.00 -16.00 -13.52
CA GLY A 174 6.21 -17.10 -12.59
C GLY A 174 6.39 -16.66 -11.13
N ASN A 175 6.55 -15.37 -10.83
CA ASN A 175 6.93 -14.94 -9.48
C ASN A 175 5.90 -14.05 -8.76
N ASN A 176 4.88 -13.54 -9.45
CA ASN A 176 3.89 -12.64 -8.83
C ASN A 176 2.66 -13.39 -8.31
N TYR A 177 2.20 -12.99 -7.13
CA TYR A 177 0.95 -13.43 -6.53
C TYR A 177 -0.15 -12.39 -6.72
N ILE A 178 0.19 -11.11 -6.57
CA ILE A 178 -0.73 -9.98 -6.73
C ILE A 178 -0.07 -8.91 -7.60
N GLY A 179 -0.75 -8.54 -8.69
CA GLY A 179 -0.35 -7.45 -9.58
C GLY A 179 -1.24 -6.22 -9.41
N GLN A 180 -0.67 -5.03 -9.52
CA GLN A 180 -1.36 -3.77 -9.23
C GLN A 180 -1.28 -2.83 -10.44
N LYS A 181 -2.42 -2.59 -11.10
CA LYS A 181 -2.47 -1.76 -12.32
C LYS A 181 -2.19 -0.27 -12.03
N GLN A 182 -2.37 0.16 -10.79
CA GLN A 182 -2.20 1.54 -10.30
C GLN A 182 -2.86 2.57 -11.23
N ALA A 183 -4.20 2.57 -11.26
CA ALA A 183 -5.04 3.36 -12.15
C ALA A 183 -4.66 4.86 -12.19
N SER A 184 -4.22 5.43 -11.06
CA SER A 184 -3.76 6.83 -10.99
C SER A 184 -2.61 7.16 -11.95
N ARG A 185 -1.75 6.19 -12.31
CA ARG A 185 -0.69 6.38 -13.33
C ARG A 185 -1.23 6.47 -14.75
N SER A 186 -2.42 5.96 -15.00
CA SER A 186 -3.11 6.06 -16.29
C SER A 186 -3.77 7.43 -16.42
N TYR A 187 -4.45 7.92 -15.37
CA TYR A 187 -5.19 9.19 -15.39
C TYR A 187 -4.33 10.46 -15.35
N ARG A 188 -3.12 10.43 -14.75
CA ARG A 188 -2.23 11.62 -14.71
C ARG A 188 -1.86 12.19 -16.08
N LYS A 189 -1.98 11.43 -17.18
CA LYS A 189 -1.70 11.94 -18.54
C LYS A 189 -2.87 12.67 -19.18
N THR A 190 -4.10 12.38 -18.77
CA THR A 190 -5.30 12.94 -19.43
C THR A 190 -5.55 14.39 -19.03
N ILE A 191 -5.01 14.83 -17.88
CA ILE A 191 -5.20 16.18 -17.32
C ILE A 191 -4.21 17.21 -17.92
N HIS A 192 -3.32 16.82 -18.83
CA HIS A 192 -2.44 17.76 -19.56
C HIS A 192 -2.89 18.03 -21.00
N ASN A 193 -4.09 17.59 -21.38
CA ASN A 193 -4.68 17.81 -22.71
C ASN A 193 -6.02 18.56 -22.65
N PHE A 194 -6.23 19.41 -21.63
CA PHE A 194 -7.32 20.38 -21.59
C PHE A 194 -6.76 21.76 -21.28
#